data_AF-A0A084WLJ7-F1
#
_entry.id   AF-A0A084WLJ7-F1
#
_cell.length_a   1.000
_cell.length_b   1.000
_cell.length_c   1.000
_cell.angle_alpha   90.00
_cell.angle_beta   90.00
_cell.angle_gamma   90.00
#
_symmetry.space_group_name_H-M   'P 1'
#
loop_
_entity.id
_entity.type
_entity.pdbx_description
1 polymer ?
#
loop_
_entity_poly.entity_id
_entity_poly.type
_entity_poly.pdbx_seq_one_letter_code
_entity_poly.pdbx_strand_id
1 'polypeptide(L)'
;MRLANYDVKPDTEAAQVRRLMCRLWTNFAKYGHPTPPEDKSLPFRWDPVDKIAPNEPFRLKCLDINREPKMMVDPAKERIDFWRGVYRRWNEDFLKVKL
;
A
#
# COMPACT_ATOMS: atom_id res chain seq x y z
N MET A 1 -13.67 25.10 2.81
CA MET A 1 -12.74 24.48 3.78
C MET A 1 -11.34 25.00 3.49
N ARG A 2 -10.86 25.98 4.25
CA ARG A 2 -9.43 26.36 4.19
C ARG A 2 -8.68 25.31 5.01
N LEU A 3 -7.84 24.51 4.35
CA LEU A 3 -6.82 23.74 5.07
C LEU A 3 -6.01 24.77 5.87
N ALA A 4 -5.84 24.53 7.17
CA ALA A 4 -4.95 25.36 7.98
C ALA A 4 -3.60 25.43 7.26
N ASN A 5 -3.05 26.64 7.11
CA ASN A 5 -1.72 26.84 6.55
C ASN A 5 -0.69 26.26 7.52
N TYR A 6 -0.50 24.94 7.46
CA TYR A 6 0.58 24.25 8.13
C TYR A 6 1.82 24.43 7.27
N ASP A 7 2.73 25.29 7.72
CA ASP A 7 4.04 25.43 7.10
C ASP A 7 4.90 24.21 7.45
N VAL A 8 4.93 23.25 6.54
CA VAL A 8 5.76 22.04 6.68
C VAL A 8 7.17 22.37 6.21
N LYS A 9 8.06 22.62 7.18
CA LYS A 9 9.46 22.97 6.90
C LYS A 9 10.16 21.86 6.08
N PRO A 10 11.02 22.22 5.10
CA PRO A 10 11.55 21.27 4.11
C PRO A 10 12.36 20.09 4.65
N ASP A 11 12.96 20.27 5.82
CA ASP A 11 13.85 19.34 6.54
C ASP A 11 13.10 18.33 7.42
N THR A 12 11.80 18.52 7.62
CA THR A 12 10.97 17.63 8.46
C THR A 12 10.65 16.30 7.79
N GLU A 13 10.39 15.27 8.60
CA GLU A 13 9.91 13.96 8.13
C GLU A 13 8.60 14.10 7.34
N ALA A 14 7.69 14.98 7.77
CA ALA A 14 6.46 15.27 7.06
C ALA A 14 6.71 15.83 5.65
N ALA A 15 7.69 16.73 5.48
CA ALA A 15 8.07 17.22 4.15
C ALA A 15 8.68 16.12 3.28
N GLN A 16 9.47 15.22 3.86
CA GLN A 16 10.07 14.08 3.16
C GLN A 16 8.98 13.12 2.66
N VAL A 17 8.07 12.71 3.54
CA VAL A 17 6.94 11.83 3.18
C VAL A 17 6.03 12.51 2.16
N ARG A 18 5.74 13.82 2.30
CA ARG A 18 4.96 14.57 1.29
C ARG A 18 5.59 14.48 -0.10
N ARG A 19 6.90 14.74 -0.21
CA ARG A 19 7.63 14.66 -1.49
C ARG A 19 7.58 13.24 -2.06
N LEU A 20 7.80 12.23 -1.21
CA LEU A 20 7.71 10.84 -1.60
C LEU A 20 6.32 10.49 -2.14
N MET A 21 5.26 10.85 -1.42
CA MET A 21 3.87 10.60 -1.83
C MET A 21 3.56 11.25 -3.18
N CYS A 22 3.93 12.52 -3.37
CA CYS A 22 3.78 13.19 -4.66
C CYS A 22 4.51 12.43 -5.78
N ARG A 23 5.74 11.96 -5.53
CA ARG A 23 6.51 11.22 -6.53
C ARG A 23 5.87 9.88 -6.88
N LEU A 24 5.51 9.07 -5.87
CA LEU A 24 4.86 7.77 -6.06
C LEU A 24 3.54 7.90 -6.85
N TRP A 25 2.68 8.86 -6.49
CA TRP A 25 1.38 9.06 -7.15
C TRP A 25 1.53 9.59 -8.58
N THR A 26 2.44 10.54 -8.81
CA THR A 26 2.67 11.07 -10.17
C THR A 26 3.32 10.04 -11.09
N ASN A 27 4.25 9.22 -10.56
CA ASN A 27 4.79 8.08 -11.29
C ASN A 27 3.69 7.08 -11.65
N PHE A 28 2.83 6.72 -10.70
CA PHE A 28 1.72 5.81 -10.98
C PHE A 28 0.77 6.37 -12.05
N ALA A 29 0.40 7.65 -11.96
CA ALA A 29 -0.45 8.29 -12.96
C ALA A 29 0.18 8.33 -14.36
N LYS A 30 1.51 8.51 -14.44
CA LYS A 30 2.23 8.62 -15.71
C LYS A 30 2.59 7.27 -16.34
N TYR A 31 2.93 6.27 -15.52
CA TYR A 31 3.56 5.03 -15.96
C TYR A 31 2.75 3.77 -15.59
N GLY A 32 1.71 3.88 -14.78
CA GLY A 32 1.00 2.74 -14.19
C GLY A 32 1.81 2.00 -13.10
N HIS A 33 2.99 2.52 -12.73
CA HIS A 33 3.89 1.93 -11.76
C HIS A 33 4.41 3.01 -10.79
N PRO A 34 4.25 2.90 -9.46
CA PRO A 34 4.65 3.96 -8.52
C PRO A 34 6.18 4.15 -8.40
N THR A 35 6.94 3.07 -8.55
CA THR A 35 8.43 3.07 -8.53
C THR A 35 9.04 2.53 -9.83
N PRO A 36 8.81 3.17 -10.99
CA PRO A 36 9.23 2.63 -12.29
C PRO A 36 10.76 2.46 -12.34
N PRO A 37 11.30 1.43 -13.02
CA PRO A 37 12.74 1.10 -13.01
C PRO A 37 13.67 2.24 -13.41
N GLU A 38 13.18 3.16 -14.25
CA GLU A 38 13.88 4.33 -14.78
C GLU A 38 14.03 5.44 -13.74
N ASP A 39 13.14 5.48 -12.73
CA ASP A 39 13.23 6.43 -11.63
C ASP A 39 14.30 5.99 -10.63
N LYS A 40 15.48 6.61 -10.72
CA LYS A 40 16.62 6.37 -9.82
C LYS A 40 16.57 7.20 -8.53
N SER A 41 15.59 8.10 -8.39
CA SER A 41 15.44 8.92 -7.17
C SER A 41 14.87 8.15 -5.98
N LEU A 42 14.27 6.98 -6.24
CA LEU A 42 13.67 6.12 -5.22
C LEU A 42 14.62 4.95 -4.91
N PRO A 43 15.08 4.79 -3.66
CA PRO A 43 16.05 3.75 -3.29
C PRO A 43 15.41 2.36 -3.09
N PHE A 44 14.11 2.21 -3.38
CA PHE A 44 13.34 0.98 -3.18
C PHE A 44 12.39 0.73 -4.35
N ARG A 45 11.82 -0.48 -4.39
CA ARG A 45 10.76 -0.86 -5.32
C ARG A 45 9.48 -1.19 -4.55
N TRP A 46 8.36 -0.73 -5.08
CA TRP A 46 7.03 -1.09 -4.59
C TRP A 46 6.50 -2.22 -5.49
N ASP A 47 6.61 -3.45 -4.99
CA ASP A 47 6.16 -4.63 -5.71
C ASP A 47 4.62 -4.72 -5.74
N PRO A 48 4.03 -5.21 -6.84
CA PRO A 48 2.60 -5.45 -6.91
C PRO A 48 2.16 -6.57 -5.97
N VAL A 49 0.86 -6.59 -5.65
CA VAL A 49 0.25 -7.72 -4.96
C VAL A 49 0.25 -8.93 -5.91
N ASP A 50 0.63 -10.10 -5.39
CA ASP A 50 0.65 -11.33 -6.16
C ASP A 50 -0.76 -11.71 -6.64
N LYS A 51 -0.85 -12.33 -7.81
CA LYS A 51 -2.12 -12.89 -8.28
C LYS A 51 -2.52 -14.03 -7.34
N ILE A 52 -3.80 -14.08 -6.98
CA ILE A 52 -4.33 -15.15 -6.14
C ILE A 52 -4.42 -16.42 -6.99
N ALA A 53 -3.56 -17.40 -6.73
CA ALA A 53 -3.69 -18.72 -7.31
C ALA A 53 -4.74 -19.54 -6.55
N PRO A 54 -5.50 -20.43 -7.23
CA PRO A 54 -6.37 -21.38 -6.55
C PRO A 54 -5.58 -22.19 -5.51
N ASN A 55 -6.12 -22.29 -4.29
CA ASN A 55 -5.55 -23.05 -3.18
C ASN A 55 -4.25 -22.50 -2.54
N GLU A 56 -3.79 -21.30 -2.91
CA GLU A 56 -2.68 -20.65 -2.21
C GLU A 56 -3.17 -19.67 -1.11
N PRO A 57 -2.46 -19.57 0.03
CA PRO A 57 -2.79 -18.59 1.04
C PRO A 57 -2.57 -17.18 0.48
N PHE A 58 -3.58 -16.32 0.60
CA PHE A 58 -3.47 -14.92 0.23
C PHE A 58 -2.38 -14.22 1.06
N ARG A 59 -1.41 -13.61 0.38
CA ARG A 59 -0.33 -12.81 0.98
C ARG A 59 -0.43 -11.37 0.48
N LEU A 60 -0.58 -10.42 1.38
CA LEU A 60 -0.69 -9.01 1.04
C LEU A 60 0.68 -8.35 1.15
N LYS A 61 1.37 -8.20 0.02
CA LYS A 61 2.54 -7.30 -0.08
C LYS A 61 2.06 -5.85 -0.08
N CYS A 62 2.67 -4.99 0.72
CA CYS A 62 2.43 -3.55 0.64
C CYS A 62 3.69 -2.78 1.00
N LEU A 63 3.72 -1.50 0.63
CA LEU A 63 4.74 -0.57 1.05
C LEU A 63 4.32 0.09 2.37
N ASP A 64 5.10 -0.10 3.43
CA ASP A 64 5.00 0.66 4.67
C ASP A 64 5.61 2.05 4.43
N ILE A 65 4.76 3.08 4.36
CA ILE A 65 5.18 4.45 4.05
C ILE A 65 5.36 5.23 5.34
N ASN A 66 6.62 5.46 5.70
CA ASN A 66 7.03 6.30 6.81
C ASN A 66 8.35 7.02 6.44
N ARG A 67 9.14 7.46 7.42
CA ARG A 67 10.46 8.07 7.18
C ARG A 67 11.38 7.18 6.35
N GLU A 68 11.31 5.86 6.57
CA GLU A 68 12.10 4.83 5.90
C GLU A 68 11.17 3.81 5.23
N PRO A 69 10.70 4.08 4.00
CA PRO A 69 9.75 3.23 3.32
C PRO A 69 10.32 1.84 3.06
N LYS A 70 9.52 0.80 3.34
CA LYS A 70 9.95 -0.58 3.17
C LYS A 70 8.81 -1.48 2.73
N MET A 71 9.13 -2.50 1.95
CA MET A 71 8.16 -3.55 1.64
C MET A 71 7.88 -4.37 2.90
N MET A 72 6.59 -4.62 3.14
CA MET A 72 6.11 -5.49 4.20
C MET A 72 5.11 -6.49 3.63
N VAL A 73 4.86 -7.57 4.38
CA VAL A 73 3.90 -8.60 4.00
C VAL A 73 2.93 -8.84 5.13
N ASP A 74 1.66 -8.99 4.77
CA ASP A 74 0.51 -9.21 5.66
C ASP A 74 0.38 -8.14 6.76
N PRO A 75 0.18 -6.85 6.39
CA PRO A 75 -0.12 -5.81 7.36
C PRO A 75 -1.38 -6.18 8.16
N ALA A 76 -1.29 -6.11 9.49
CA ALA A 76 -2.39 -6.44 10.39
C ALA A 76 -2.99 -7.86 10.17
N LYS A 77 -2.13 -8.84 9.87
CA LYS A 77 -2.49 -10.24 9.59
C LYS A 77 -3.55 -10.81 10.54
N GLU A 78 -3.36 -10.66 11.84
CA GLU A 78 -4.26 -11.20 12.88
C GLU A 78 -5.69 -10.70 12.72
N ARG A 79 -5.86 -9.40 12.46
CA ARG A 79 -7.17 -8.78 12.25
C ARG A 79 -7.80 -9.26 10.95
N ILE A 80 -7.00 -9.39 9.88
CA ILE A 80 -7.48 -9.90 8.60
C ILE A 80 -7.93 -11.35 8.75
N ASP A 81 -7.13 -12.19 9.40
CA ASP A 81 -7.42 -13.61 9.63
C ASP A 81 -8.68 -13.80 10.48
N PHE A 82 -8.84 -12.99 11.53
CA PHE A 82 -10.05 -12.97 12.36
C PHE A 82 -11.30 -12.78 11.50
N TRP A 83 -11.35 -11.71 10.70
CA TRP A 83 -12.51 -11.43 9.86
C TRP A 83 -12.71 -12.49 8.79
N ARG A 84 -11.65 -12.97 8.13
CA ARG A 84 -11.74 -14.10 7.20
C ARG A 84 -12.36 -15.34 7.85
N GLY A 85 -12.00 -15.63 9.10
CA GLY A 85 -12.60 -16.71 9.89
C GLY A 85 -14.10 -16.51 10.15
N VAL A 86 -14.50 -15.30 10.54
CA VAL A 86 -15.92 -14.95 10.74
C VAL A 86 -16.71 -15.14 9.44
N TYR A 87 -16.22 -14.62 8.32
CA TYR A 87 -16.91 -14.77 7.02
C TYR A 87 -16.98 -16.22 6.56
N ARG A 88 -15.90 -17.00 6.70
CA ARG A 88 -15.91 -18.42 6.34
C ARG A 88 -16.95 -19.21 7.12
N ARG A 89 -17.15 -18.86 8.40
CA ARG A 89 -18.12 -19.54 9.27
C ARG A 89 -19.57 -19.20 8.91
N TRP A 90 -19.85 -17.96 8.51
CA TRP A 90 -21.23 -17.44 8.44
C TRP A 90 -21.72 -17.02 7.04
N ASN A 91 -20.82 -16.82 6.07
CA ASN A 91 -21.11 -16.27 4.74
C ASN A 91 -20.46 -17.07 3.59
N GLU A 92 -20.02 -18.31 3.85
CA GLU A 92 -19.24 -19.17 2.94
C GLU A 92 -17.86 -18.61 2.55
N ASP A 93 -17.80 -17.51 1.76
CA ASP A 93 -16.54 -16.90 1.32
C ASP A 93 -16.67 -15.39 1.02
N PHE A 94 -15.58 -14.65 1.25
CA PHE A 94 -15.46 -13.20 1.06
C PHE A 94 -15.53 -12.77 -0.42
N LEU A 95 -15.30 -13.70 -1.35
CA LEU A 95 -15.21 -13.43 -2.79
C LEU A 95 -16.48 -13.78 -3.58
N LYS A 96 -17.50 -14.37 -2.95
CA LYS A 96 -18.80 -14.57 -3.59
C LYS A 96 -19.57 -13.25 -3.55
N VAL A 97 -19.47 -12.45 -4.61
CA VAL A 97 -20.38 -11.33 -4.84
C VAL A 97 -21.80 -11.92 -4.90
N LYS A 98 -22.66 -11.55 -3.94
CA LYS A 98 -24.10 -11.77 -4.06
C LYS A 98 -24.59 -10.81 -5.15
N LEU A 99 -24.73 -11.32 -6.36
CA LEU A 99 -25.50 -10.68 -7.44
C LEU A 99 -26.99 -10.82 -7.15
#